data_AF-A0A7S6VYM8-F1
#
_entry.id   AF-A0A7S6VYM8-F1
#
_cell.length_a   1.000
_cell.length_b   1.000
_cell.length_c   1.000
_cell.angle_alpha   90.00
_cell.angle_beta   90.00
_cell.angle_gamma   90.00
#
_symmetry.space_group_name_H-M   'P 1'
#
loop_
_entity.id
_entity.type
_entity.pdbx_description
1 polymer ?
#
loop_
_entity_poly.entity_id
_entity_poly.type
_entity_poly.pdbx_seq_one_letter_code
_entity_poly.pdbx_strand_id
1 'polypeptide(L)'
;MNKAPQKAKRPCLSSGCKDFASNKGYCNKHQSRVKQRDRDRGTAHQRGYDAEWKKHRDQFLSEHPLCVECRRKGYVMPATVVDHIIPHKGDKDLFWNKSNWQPLCETHHNIKTASEDRGAWMPVTTKAVNDPDRKSPFKVGDVLTITNDVILSRLGCTDQDQWEVLDVINEKILEVSSGMKIQQLHFSHFKRVDQ
;
A
#
# COMPACT_ATOMS: atom_id res chain seq x y z
N MET A 1 -22.77 2.02 38.45
CA MET A 1 -22.32 1.72 37.07
C MET A 1 -20.99 2.43 36.84
N ASN A 2 -19.87 1.71 36.84
CA ASN A 2 -18.55 2.32 36.61
C ASN A 2 -18.37 2.56 35.11
N LYS A 3 -18.33 3.83 34.69
CA LYS A 3 -18.05 4.21 33.29
C LYS A 3 -16.64 3.76 32.93
N ALA A 4 -16.50 3.09 31.78
CA ALA A 4 -15.20 2.77 31.22
C ALA A 4 -14.34 4.05 31.06
N PRO A 5 -13.01 3.97 31.28
CA PRO A 5 -12.13 5.11 31.18
C PRO A 5 -12.16 5.67 29.75
N GLN A 6 -12.27 7.00 29.64
CA GLN A 6 -12.23 7.65 28.33
C GLN A 6 -10.81 7.64 27.78
N LYS A 7 -10.70 7.42 26.47
CA LYS A 7 -9.41 7.45 25.76
C LYS A 7 -8.71 8.80 26.00
N ALA A 8 -7.43 8.75 26.33
CA ALA A 8 -6.60 9.94 26.50
C ALA A 8 -6.66 10.83 25.24
N LYS A 9 -6.77 12.14 25.45
CA LYS A 9 -6.78 13.11 24.35
C LYS A 9 -5.41 13.12 23.67
N ARG A 10 -5.41 13.13 22.34
CA ARG A 10 -4.17 13.20 21.54
C ARG A 10 -3.63 14.63 21.58
N PRO A 11 -2.31 14.84 21.64
CA PRO A 11 -1.72 16.17 21.52
C PRO A 11 -2.00 16.77 20.13
N CYS A 12 -2.01 18.10 20.04
CA CYS A 12 -2.12 18.79 18.77
C CYS A 12 -0.86 18.53 17.90
N LEU A 13 -1.05 18.29 16.61
CA LEU A 13 0.03 18.06 15.63
C LEU A 13 0.76 19.35 15.18
N SER A 14 0.28 20.53 15.59
CA SER A 14 1.00 21.78 15.28
C SER A 14 2.27 21.85 16.12
N SER A 15 3.41 22.02 15.45
CA SER A 15 4.73 22.07 16.12
C SER A 15 4.72 23.07 17.27
N GLY A 16 5.19 22.64 18.46
CA GLY A 16 5.25 23.43 19.68
C GLY A 16 3.91 23.70 20.39
N CYS A 17 2.78 23.19 19.88
CA CYS A 17 1.47 23.40 20.51
C CYS A 17 1.27 22.43 21.68
N LYS A 18 0.98 22.98 22.87
CA LYS A 18 0.71 22.22 24.10
C LYS A 18 -0.76 21.80 24.28
N ASP A 19 -1.64 22.27 23.41
CA ASP A 19 -3.08 21.96 23.48
C ASP A 19 -3.37 20.54 22.93
N PHE A 20 -4.55 20.01 23.27
CA PHE A 20 -5.03 18.72 22.75
C PHE A 20 -5.82 18.89 21.44
N ALA A 21 -5.71 17.89 20.57
CA ALA A 21 -6.46 17.82 19.33
C ALA A 21 -7.97 17.70 19.58
N SER A 22 -8.74 18.53 18.88
CA SER A 22 -10.21 18.47 18.86
C SER A 22 -10.74 17.82 17.58
N ASN A 23 -10.08 18.03 16.44
CA ASN A 23 -10.48 17.47 15.16
C ASN A 23 -9.27 17.26 14.23
N LYS A 24 -9.25 16.17 13.46
CA LYS A 24 -8.18 15.84 12.48
C LYS A 24 -6.74 15.99 13.01
N GLY A 25 -6.53 15.78 14.32
CA GLY A 25 -5.21 15.92 14.95
C GLY A 25 -4.79 17.34 15.34
N TYR A 26 -5.66 18.35 15.19
CA TYR A 26 -5.36 19.75 15.55
C TYR A 26 -6.32 20.29 16.60
N CYS A 27 -5.86 21.21 17.46
CA CYS A 27 -6.72 21.93 18.42
C CYS A 27 -7.54 23.02 17.71
N ASN A 28 -8.57 23.56 18.36
CA ASN A 28 -9.44 24.59 17.78
C ASN A 28 -8.69 25.82 17.24
N LYS A 29 -7.61 26.23 17.92
CA LYS A 29 -6.76 27.37 17.50
C LYS A 29 -6.05 27.12 16.16
N HIS A 30 -5.74 25.86 15.85
CA HIS A 30 -5.02 25.47 14.64
C HIS A 30 -5.94 24.95 13.52
N GLN A 31 -7.24 24.80 13.76
CA GLN A 31 -8.19 24.34 12.75
C GLN A 31 -8.27 25.28 11.54
N SER A 32 -8.24 26.59 11.75
CA SER A 32 -8.33 27.59 10.67
C SER A 32 -7.19 27.46 9.66
N ARG A 33 -5.95 27.31 10.14
CA ARG A 33 -4.75 27.15 9.30
C ARG A 33 -4.79 25.86 8.48
N VAL A 34 -5.27 24.76 9.07
CA VAL A 34 -5.43 23.48 8.36
C VAL A 34 -6.50 23.59 7.29
N LYS A 35 -7.66 24.17 7.62
CA LYS A 35 -8.73 24.42 6.65
C LYS A 35 -8.26 25.33 5.50
N GLN A 36 -7.46 26.34 5.79
CA GLN A 36 -6.88 27.19 4.75
C GLN A 36 -5.98 26.39 3.83
N ARG A 37 -5.04 25.61 4.38
CA ARG A 37 -4.15 24.75 3.59
C ARG A 37 -4.92 23.73 2.73
N ASP A 38 -5.95 23.11 3.29
CA ASP A 38 -6.80 22.15 2.56
C ASP A 38 -7.54 22.83 1.40
N ARG A 39 -8.01 24.08 1.60
CA ARG A 39 -8.62 24.89 0.54
C ARG A 39 -7.59 25.27 -0.54
N ASP A 40 -6.41 25.73 -0.14
CA ASP A 40 -5.34 26.14 -1.06
C ASP A 40 -4.83 24.94 -1.89
N ARG A 41 -4.83 23.73 -1.32
CA ARG A 41 -4.49 22.48 -2.02
C ARG A 41 -5.49 22.12 -3.12
N GLY A 42 -6.75 22.51 -2.96
CA GLY A 42 -7.84 22.13 -3.85
C GLY A 42 -8.26 20.66 -3.75
N THR A 43 -9.32 20.31 -4.49
CA THR A 43 -9.87 18.94 -4.54
C THR A 43 -8.95 18.00 -5.32
N ALA A 44 -9.15 16.68 -5.16
CA ALA A 44 -8.41 15.69 -5.95
C ALA A 44 -8.59 15.92 -7.47
N HIS A 45 -9.82 16.19 -7.91
CA HIS A 45 -10.14 16.51 -9.29
C HIS A 45 -9.38 17.75 -9.79
N GLN A 46 -9.37 18.85 -9.02
CA GLN A 46 -8.62 20.06 -9.39
C GLN A 46 -7.12 19.79 -9.55
N ARG A 47 -6.57 18.86 -8.76
CA ARG A 47 -5.17 18.43 -8.86
C ARG A 47 -4.90 17.52 -10.06
N GLY A 48 -5.92 17.03 -10.77
CA GLY A 48 -5.81 16.17 -11.95
C GLY A 48 -6.18 14.71 -11.71
N TYR A 49 -6.59 14.35 -10.49
CA TYR A 49 -7.06 12.99 -10.17
C TYR A 49 -8.56 12.87 -10.49
N ASP A 50 -8.90 12.97 -11.77
CA ASP A 50 -10.25 12.91 -12.30
C ASP A 50 -10.53 11.56 -13.01
N ALA A 51 -11.61 11.51 -13.80
CA ALA A 51 -12.00 10.32 -14.54
C ALA A 51 -11.00 9.96 -15.67
N GLU A 52 -10.33 10.95 -16.27
CA GLU A 52 -9.31 10.74 -17.29
C GLU A 52 -8.08 10.08 -16.65
N TRP A 53 -7.65 10.58 -15.50
CA TRP A 53 -6.59 9.93 -14.73
C TRP A 53 -6.95 8.49 -14.38
N LYS A 54 -8.18 8.25 -13.90
CA LYS A 54 -8.63 6.88 -13.58
C LYS A 54 -8.51 5.95 -14.79
N LYS A 55 -8.95 6.39 -15.97
CA LYS A 55 -8.86 5.59 -17.21
C LYS A 55 -7.40 5.25 -17.54
N HIS A 56 -6.51 6.24 -17.53
CA HIS A 56 -5.10 6.01 -17.83
C HIS A 56 -4.39 5.17 -16.77
N ARG A 57 -4.73 5.35 -15.50
CA ARG A 57 -4.25 4.53 -14.39
C ARG A 57 -4.63 3.07 -14.59
N ASP A 58 -5.90 2.79 -14.91
CA ASP A 58 -6.40 1.43 -15.06
C ASP A 58 -5.69 0.73 -16.25
N GLN A 59 -5.51 1.44 -17.37
CA GLN A 59 -4.71 0.95 -18.51
C GLN A 59 -3.25 0.69 -18.11
N PHE A 60 -2.59 1.64 -17.46
CA PHE A 60 -1.19 1.50 -17.07
C PHE A 60 -0.98 0.31 -16.12
N LEU A 61 -1.90 0.07 -15.17
CA LEU A 61 -1.83 -1.10 -14.29
C LEU A 61 -2.07 -2.42 -15.03
N SER A 62 -2.87 -2.44 -16.10
CA SER A 62 -3.00 -3.65 -16.94
C SER A 62 -1.72 -3.95 -17.73
N GLU A 63 -1.03 -2.92 -18.21
CA GLU A 63 0.25 -3.05 -18.95
C GLU A 63 1.42 -3.34 -18.00
N HIS A 64 1.33 -2.85 -16.76
CA HIS A 64 2.34 -2.98 -15.72
C HIS A 64 1.78 -3.58 -14.43
N PRO A 65 1.39 -4.86 -14.45
CA PRO A 65 0.62 -5.49 -13.38
C PRO A 65 1.40 -5.74 -12.08
N LEU A 66 2.73 -5.61 -12.09
CA LEU A 66 3.59 -5.94 -10.96
C LEU A 66 4.26 -4.71 -10.37
N CYS A 67 4.37 -4.69 -9.04
CA CYS A 67 5.12 -3.68 -8.30
C CYS A 67 6.60 -3.69 -8.74
N VAL A 68 7.09 -2.55 -9.23
CA VAL A 68 8.46 -2.42 -9.74
C VAL A 68 9.51 -2.65 -8.64
N GLU A 69 9.25 -2.19 -7.42
CA GLU A 69 10.16 -2.35 -6.28
C GLU A 69 10.17 -3.78 -5.74
N CYS A 70 9.03 -4.48 -5.72
CA CYS A 70 8.99 -5.90 -5.38
C CYS A 70 9.78 -6.71 -6.41
N ARG A 71 9.55 -6.45 -7.70
CA ARG A 71 10.25 -7.12 -8.80
C ARG A 71 11.76 -6.93 -8.71
N ARG A 72 12.22 -5.73 -8.37
CA ARG A 72 13.66 -5.43 -8.15
C ARG A 72 14.28 -6.27 -7.04
N LYS A 73 13.47 -6.69 -6.06
CA LYS A 73 13.87 -7.56 -4.94
C LYS A 73 13.67 -9.06 -5.23
N GLY A 74 13.24 -9.42 -6.44
CA GLY A 74 12.96 -10.82 -6.81
C GLY A 74 11.56 -11.32 -6.42
N TYR A 75 10.68 -10.45 -5.94
CA TYR A 75 9.33 -10.84 -5.49
C TYR A 75 8.27 -10.55 -6.55
N VAL A 76 7.31 -11.45 -6.66
CA VAL A 76 6.11 -11.23 -7.47
C VAL A 76 5.02 -10.63 -6.57
N MET A 77 4.63 -9.39 -6.85
CA MET A 77 3.56 -8.69 -6.12
C MET A 77 2.76 -7.84 -7.11
N PRO A 78 1.42 -7.93 -7.10
CA PRO A 78 0.59 -7.05 -7.91
C PRO A 78 0.79 -5.59 -7.53
N ALA A 79 0.85 -4.72 -8.54
CA ALA A 79 0.72 -3.29 -8.35
C ALA A 79 -0.76 -2.92 -8.18
N THR A 80 -1.04 -2.04 -7.23
CA THR A 80 -2.40 -1.54 -6.95
C THR A 80 -2.50 -0.03 -7.09
N VAL A 81 -1.36 0.66 -7.20
CA VAL A 81 -1.26 2.11 -7.28
C VAL A 81 -0.29 2.49 -8.40
N VAL A 82 -0.63 3.55 -9.13
CA VAL A 82 0.30 4.26 -10.02
C VAL A 82 0.80 5.47 -9.26
N ASP A 83 2.11 5.54 -9.08
CA ASP A 83 2.77 6.61 -8.35
C ASP A 83 3.66 7.43 -9.29
N HIS A 84 3.85 8.71 -8.97
CA HIS A 84 4.78 9.57 -9.70
C HIS A 84 6.19 9.45 -9.11
N ILE A 85 7.16 9.01 -9.92
CA ILE A 85 8.58 8.88 -9.53
C ILE A 85 9.10 10.20 -8.98
N ILE A 86 8.87 11.29 -9.72
CA ILE A 86 9.10 12.67 -9.30
C ILE A 86 7.74 13.28 -8.96
N PRO A 87 7.51 13.75 -7.70
CA PRO A 87 6.27 14.39 -7.32
C PRO A 87 5.97 15.62 -8.19
N HIS A 88 4.81 15.60 -8.86
CA HIS A 88 4.45 16.63 -9.83
C HIS A 88 4.21 18.02 -9.21
N LYS A 89 3.85 18.12 -7.93
CA LYS A 89 3.66 19.40 -7.19
C LYS A 89 2.78 20.46 -7.88
N GLY A 90 1.87 20.03 -8.75
CA GLY A 90 1.00 20.91 -9.54
C GLY A 90 1.41 21.08 -11.01
N ASP A 91 2.61 20.67 -11.39
CA ASP A 91 3.05 20.57 -12.79
C ASP A 91 2.20 19.53 -13.53
N LYS A 92 1.54 19.95 -14.62
CA LYS A 92 0.65 19.09 -15.41
C LYS A 92 1.40 18.25 -16.44
N ASP A 93 2.50 18.75 -16.98
CA ASP A 93 3.32 18.00 -17.94
C ASP A 93 3.99 16.83 -17.21
N LEU A 94 4.51 17.10 -16.00
CA LEU A 94 5.10 16.07 -15.15
C LEU A 94 4.05 15.08 -14.60
N PHE A 95 2.81 15.53 -14.40
CA PHE A 95 1.69 14.68 -13.99
C PHE A 95 1.30 13.67 -15.07
N TRP A 96 1.23 14.10 -16.33
CA TRP A 96 0.83 13.28 -17.47
C TRP A 96 1.98 12.55 -18.17
N ASN A 97 3.22 12.85 -17.79
CA ASN A 97 4.39 12.12 -18.28
C ASN A 97 4.36 10.66 -17.79
N LYS A 98 4.00 9.72 -18.67
CA LYS A 98 3.97 8.28 -18.38
C LYS A 98 5.34 7.72 -17.98
N SER A 99 6.44 8.29 -18.45
CA SER A 99 7.80 7.89 -18.01
C SER A 99 8.08 8.30 -16.57
N ASN A 100 7.29 9.21 -16.00
CA ASN A 100 7.32 9.57 -14.60
C ASN A 100 6.37 8.68 -13.76
N TRP A 101 5.66 7.73 -14.36
CA TRP A 101 4.76 6.81 -13.64
C TRP A 101 5.48 5.53 -13.26
N GLN A 102 5.15 4.97 -12.10
CA GLN A 102 5.64 3.67 -11.65
C GLN A 102 4.52 2.83 -11.01
N PRO A 103 4.47 1.53 -11.29
CA PRO A 103 3.51 0.61 -10.68
C PRO A 103 4.03 0.18 -9.28
N LEU A 104 3.28 0.47 -8.23
CA LEU A 104 3.63 0.10 -6.86
C LEU A 104 2.52 -0.70 -6.18
N CYS A 105 2.90 -1.59 -5.27
CA CYS A 105 1.98 -2.11 -4.26
C CYS A 105 1.76 -1.04 -3.18
N GLU A 106 0.66 -1.16 -2.43
CA GLU A 106 0.30 -0.18 -1.39
C GLU A 106 1.42 0.02 -0.36
N THR A 107 2.12 -1.06 0.03
CA THR A 107 3.24 -1.00 0.99
C THR A 107 4.37 -0.11 0.47
N HIS A 108 4.84 -0.31 -0.77
CA HIS A 108 5.92 0.49 -1.34
C HIS A 108 5.51 1.93 -1.62
N HIS A 109 4.26 2.15 -2.05
CA HIS A 109 3.71 3.50 -2.20
C HIS A 109 3.70 4.26 -0.87
N ASN A 110 3.27 3.61 0.22
CA ASN A 110 3.23 4.23 1.55
C ASN A 110 4.64 4.52 2.09
N ILE A 111 5.61 3.63 1.86
CA ILE A 111 7.02 3.85 2.23
C ILE A 111 7.60 5.07 1.50
N LYS A 112 7.34 5.18 0.19
CA LYS A 112 7.77 6.35 -0.60
C LYS A 112 7.15 7.63 -0.07
N THR A 113 5.83 7.65 0.10
CA THR A 113 5.09 8.81 0.63
C THR A 113 5.68 9.27 1.97
N ALA A 114 5.91 8.35 2.90
CA ALA A 114 6.49 8.67 4.21
C ALA A 114 7.93 9.23 4.12
N SER A 115 8.73 8.72 3.18
CA SER A 115 10.09 9.18 2.92
C SER A 115 10.12 10.58 2.30
N GLU A 116 9.23 10.86 1.35
CA GLU A 116 9.10 12.15 0.67
C GLU A 116 8.55 13.24 1.60
N ASP A 117 7.57 12.88 2.45
CA ASP A 117 6.99 13.78 3.45
C ASP A 117 7.92 14.01 4.66
N ARG A 118 9.12 13.41 4.69
CA ARG A 118 10.06 13.45 5.82
C ARG A 118 9.39 13.12 7.17
N GLY A 119 8.45 12.17 7.16
CA GLY A 119 7.68 11.80 8.35
C GLY A 119 6.58 12.79 8.78
N ALA A 120 6.24 13.80 7.96
CA ALA A 120 5.12 14.70 8.25
C ALA A 120 3.75 13.99 8.23
N TRP A 121 3.67 12.86 7.53
CA TRP A 121 2.52 11.96 7.55
C TRP A 121 2.91 10.64 8.24
N MET A 122 2.42 10.45 9.47
CA MET A 122 2.39 9.15 10.12
C MET A 122 1.04 8.49 9.78
N PRO A 123 1.00 7.32 9.11
CA PRO A 123 -0.25 6.63 8.91
C PRO A 123 -0.88 6.31 10.27
N VAL A 124 -2.14 6.70 10.46
CA VAL A 124 -2.93 6.16 11.57
C VAL A 124 -3.36 4.77 11.14
N THR A 125 -2.54 3.76 11.45
CA THR A 125 -2.93 2.37 11.24
C THR A 125 -4.12 2.05 12.16
N THR A 126 -5.32 1.96 11.59
CA THR A 126 -6.42 1.26 12.26
C THR A 126 -6.08 -0.23 12.23
N LYS A 127 -5.66 -0.77 13.38
CA LYS A 127 -5.10 -2.12 13.58
C LYS A 127 -5.90 -3.29 12.98
N ALA A 128 -7.11 -3.10 12.51
CA ALA A 128 -8.01 -4.20 12.15
C ALA A 128 -7.75 -4.81 10.75
N VAL A 129 -7.08 -4.11 9.83
CA VAL A 129 -6.96 -4.60 8.42
C VAL A 129 -5.51 -4.62 7.92
N ASN A 130 -4.65 -3.72 8.39
CA ASN A 130 -3.26 -3.58 7.94
C ASN A 130 -2.31 -3.62 9.14
N ASP A 131 -2.18 -4.78 9.79
CA ASP A 131 -1.17 -4.99 10.83
C ASP A 131 0.22 -5.12 10.18
N PRO A 132 1.12 -4.13 10.34
CA PRO A 132 2.47 -4.20 9.76
C PRO A 132 3.30 -5.33 10.35
N ASP A 133 2.94 -5.86 11.53
CA ASP A 133 3.64 -6.96 12.19
C ASP A 133 3.03 -8.33 11.82
N ARG A 134 2.01 -8.37 10.95
CA ARG A 134 1.42 -9.63 10.48
C ARG A 134 2.45 -10.45 9.72
N LYS A 135 2.77 -11.62 10.28
CA LYS A 135 3.67 -12.63 9.69
C LYS A 135 2.88 -13.66 8.91
N SER A 136 3.59 -14.39 8.06
CA SER A 136 3.06 -15.55 7.37
C SER A 136 2.52 -16.57 8.38
N PRO A 137 1.28 -17.08 8.21
CA PRO A 137 0.77 -18.18 9.01
C PRO A 137 1.25 -19.55 8.51
N PHE A 138 1.90 -19.61 7.34
CA PHE A 138 2.29 -20.86 6.68
C PHE A 138 3.70 -21.29 7.09
N LYS A 139 3.93 -22.61 7.03
CA LYS A 139 5.21 -23.25 7.35
C LYS A 139 5.77 -24.00 6.14
N VAL A 140 7.07 -24.27 6.18
CA VAL A 140 7.72 -25.16 5.20
C VAL A 140 6.99 -26.50 5.15
N GLY A 141 6.71 -26.98 3.94
CA GLY A 141 5.93 -28.18 3.67
C GLY A 141 4.40 -27.97 3.60
N ASP A 142 3.88 -26.77 3.92
CA ASP A 142 2.47 -26.46 3.65
C ASP A 142 2.22 -26.46 2.13
N VAL A 143 1.07 -26.99 1.71
CA VAL A 143 0.61 -26.96 0.31
C VAL A 143 -0.50 -25.92 0.17
N LEU A 144 -0.29 -24.99 -0.77
CA LEU A 144 -1.08 -23.79 -0.93
C LEU A 144 -1.58 -23.61 -2.37
N THR A 145 -2.64 -22.82 -2.54
CA THR A 145 -3.09 -22.34 -3.85
C THR A 145 -2.97 -20.82 -3.93
N ILE A 146 -2.63 -20.33 -5.11
CA ILE A 146 -2.57 -18.90 -5.40
C ILE A 146 -3.99 -18.42 -5.69
N THR A 147 -4.37 -17.30 -5.07
CA THR A 147 -5.75 -16.75 -5.17
C THR A 147 -5.84 -15.45 -5.94
N ASN A 148 -4.70 -14.86 -6.29
CA ASN A 148 -4.65 -13.60 -7.00
C ASN A 148 -4.55 -13.85 -8.50
N ASP A 149 -5.56 -13.41 -9.25
CA ASP A 149 -5.71 -13.54 -10.69
C ASP A 149 -4.53 -12.96 -11.49
N VAL A 150 -4.00 -11.81 -11.07
CA VAL A 150 -2.82 -11.20 -11.70
C VAL A 150 -1.59 -12.09 -11.56
N ILE A 151 -1.41 -12.73 -10.40
CA ILE A 151 -0.30 -13.66 -10.17
C ILE A 151 -0.52 -14.95 -10.96
N LEU A 152 -1.73 -15.51 -10.93
CA LEU A 152 -2.10 -16.70 -11.69
C LEU A 152 -1.77 -16.53 -13.18
N SER A 153 -2.25 -15.44 -13.78
CA SER A 153 -1.96 -15.08 -15.17
C SER A 153 -0.47 -14.93 -15.42
N ARG A 154 0.26 -14.24 -14.52
CA ARG A 154 1.70 -13.99 -14.67
C ARG A 154 2.53 -15.28 -14.63
N LEU A 155 2.16 -16.23 -13.79
CA LEU A 155 2.88 -17.50 -13.60
C LEU A 155 2.43 -18.59 -14.58
N GLY A 156 1.37 -18.32 -15.36
CA GLY A 156 0.74 -19.30 -16.22
C GLY A 156 0.24 -20.49 -15.40
N CYS A 157 -0.42 -20.20 -14.28
CA CYS A 157 -1.06 -21.17 -13.41
C CYS A 157 -2.52 -20.79 -13.15
N THR A 158 -3.24 -21.72 -12.56
CA THR A 158 -4.66 -21.68 -12.21
C THR A 158 -4.81 -21.80 -10.70
N ASP A 159 -6.01 -21.53 -10.20
CA ASP A 159 -6.34 -21.72 -8.79
C ASP A 159 -6.35 -23.20 -8.34
N GLN A 160 -6.26 -24.14 -9.29
CA GLN A 160 -6.11 -25.57 -9.06
C GLN A 160 -4.65 -25.99 -8.87
N ASP A 161 -3.70 -25.15 -9.30
CA ASP A 161 -2.27 -25.48 -9.17
C ASP A 161 -1.84 -25.37 -7.71
N GLN A 162 -1.23 -26.45 -7.23
CA GLN A 162 -0.73 -26.56 -5.87
C GLN A 162 0.74 -26.17 -5.80
N TRP A 163 1.08 -25.48 -4.72
CA TRP A 163 2.40 -24.92 -4.46
C TRP A 163 2.88 -25.33 -3.07
N GLU A 164 4.01 -26.02 -2.99
CA GLU A 164 4.64 -26.40 -1.72
C GLU A 164 5.56 -25.29 -1.23
N VAL A 165 5.45 -24.93 0.05
CA VAL A 165 6.32 -23.94 0.69
C VAL A 165 7.69 -24.55 0.96
N LEU A 166 8.73 -24.01 0.31
CA LEU A 166 10.13 -24.37 0.50
C LEU A 166 10.80 -23.56 1.63
N ASP A 167 10.49 -22.26 1.73
CA ASP A 167 11.05 -21.38 2.76
C ASP A 167 10.11 -20.20 3.09
N VAL A 168 10.29 -19.61 4.28
CA VAL A 168 9.60 -18.39 4.75
C VAL A 168 10.63 -17.28 4.97
N ILE A 169 10.91 -16.53 3.91
CA ILE A 169 11.90 -15.47 3.88
C ILE A 169 11.33 -14.21 4.54
N ASN A 170 12.11 -13.62 5.47
CA ASN A 170 11.76 -12.40 6.20
C ASN A 170 10.35 -12.43 6.82
N GLU A 171 9.91 -13.62 7.23
CA GLU A 171 8.62 -13.89 7.88
C GLU A 171 7.37 -13.59 7.03
N LYS A 172 7.52 -13.14 5.78
CA LYS A 172 6.39 -12.66 4.95
C LYS A 172 6.42 -13.15 3.50
N ILE A 173 7.59 -13.51 2.99
CA ILE A 173 7.72 -14.01 1.62
C ILE A 173 7.81 -15.53 1.70
N LEU A 174 6.99 -16.22 0.91
CA LEU A 174 7.09 -17.64 0.73
C LEU A 174 7.89 -17.91 -0.53
N GLU A 175 8.95 -18.70 -0.40
CA GLU A 175 9.51 -19.41 -1.53
C GLU A 175 8.69 -20.68 -1.72
N VAL A 176 8.10 -20.83 -2.90
CA VAL A 176 7.20 -21.94 -3.21
C VAL A 176 7.60 -22.64 -4.49
N SER A 177 7.28 -23.92 -4.60
CA SER A 177 7.50 -24.70 -5.81
C SER A 177 6.23 -25.38 -6.33
N SER A 178 6.14 -25.50 -7.65
CA SER A 178 5.14 -26.32 -8.34
C SER A 178 5.82 -26.98 -9.53
N GLY A 179 6.12 -28.27 -9.39
CA GLY A 179 7.00 -28.99 -10.33
C GLY A 179 8.40 -28.38 -10.37
N MET A 180 8.83 -27.93 -11.56
CA MET A 180 10.13 -27.26 -11.75
C MET A 180 10.10 -25.73 -11.57
N LYS A 181 8.93 -25.14 -11.31
CA LYS A 181 8.79 -23.69 -11.14
C LYS A 181 9.01 -23.31 -9.67
N ILE A 182 9.97 -22.44 -9.40
CA ILE A 182 10.19 -21.83 -8.08
C ILE A 182 9.80 -20.35 -8.14
N GLN A 183 9.07 -19.86 -7.15
CA GLN A 183 8.63 -18.46 -7.07
C GLN A 183 8.68 -17.91 -5.65
N GLN A 184 8.95 -16.61 -5.52
CA GLN A 184 8.91 -15.89 -4.26
C GLN A 184 7.74 -14.89 -4.25
N LEU A 185 6.77 -15.14 -3.38
CA LEU A 185 5.48 -14.46 -3.34
C LEU A 185 5.13 -14.08 -1.89
N HIS A 186 4.46 -12.94 -1.68
CA HIS A 186 3.98 -12.61 -0.33
C HIS A 186 2.88 -13.58 0.11
N PHE A 187 2.89 -13.97 1.40
CA PHE A 187 1.97 -14.96 1.95
C PHE A 187 0.48 -14.61 1.73
N SER A 188 0.14 -13.33 1.60
CA SER A 188 -1.24 -12.88 1.39
C SER A 188 -1.89 -13.35 0.09
N HIS A 189 -1.10 -13.86 -0.87
CA HIS A 189 -1.61 -14.35 -2.14
C HIS A 189 -2.01 -15.82 -2.09
N PHE A 190 -1.74 -16.50 -0.98
CA PHE A 190 -2.00 -17.91 -0.81
C PHE A 190 -3.19 -18.18 0.10
N LYS A 191 -3.84 -19.33 -0.15
CA LYS A 191 -4.70 -20.02 0.81
C LYS A 191 -4.18 -21.44 0.99
N ARG A 192 -4.42 -22.03 2.16
CA ARG A 192 -4.22 -23.47 2.35
C ARG A 192 -5.19 -24.23 1.47
N VAL A 193 -4.71 -25.33 0.90
CA VAL A 193 -5.59 -26.33 0.30
C VAL A 193 -6.27 -27.05 1.46
N ASP A 194 -7.58 -26.90 1.59
CA ASP A 194 -8.37 -27.71 2.51
C ASP A 194 -8.36 -29.15 1.97
N GLN A 195 -7.94 -30.11 2.81
CA GLN A 195 -7.98 -31.55 2.50
C GLN A 195 -9.40 -32.09 2.58
#